data_AF-A0A7Y3HNI9-F1
#
_entry.id   AF-A0A7Y3HNI9-F1
#
_cell.length_a   1.000
_cell.length_b   1.000
_cell.length_c   1.000
_cell.angle_alpha   90.00
_cell.angle_beta   90.00
_cell.angle_gamma   90.00
#
_symmetry.space_group_name_H-M   'P 1'
#
loop_
_entity.id
_entity.type
_entity.pdbx_description
1 polymer ?
#
loop_
_entity_poly.entity_id
_entity_poly.type
_entity_poly.pdbx_seq_one_letter_code
_entity_poly.pdbx_strand_id
1 'polypeptide(L)' 'MRAKTLENYVGDLSNWIKLEKAAMELIHITGSLWLDKAVELVMFRKQLVDRSVSEILNIHHNT' A
#
# COMPACT_ATOMS: atom_id res chain seq x y z
N MET A 1 -15.02 11.02 -27.27
CA MET A 1 -13.62 10.84 -26.82
C MET A 1 -13.38 11.38 -25.40
N ARG A 2 -13.82 12.61 -25.04
CA ARG A 2 -13.64 13.24 -23.71
C ARG A 2 -14.29 12.52 -22.50
N ALA A 3 -15.49 11.97 -22.65
CA ALA A 3 -16.19 11.31 -21.54
C ALA A 3 -15.51 10.00 -21.08
N LYS A 4 -14.98 9.22 -22.02
CA LYS A 4 -14.24 7.97 -21.74
C LYS A 4 -12.95 8.22 -20.93
N THR A 5 -12.33 9.40 -21.07
CA THR A 5 -11.13 9.78 -20.30
C THR A 5 -11.46 10.14 -18.85
N LEU A 6 -12.61 10.78 -18.60
CA LEU A 6 -13.06 11.12 -17.24
C LEU A 6 -13.45 9.87 -16.46
N GLU A 7 -14.15 8.93 -17.11
CA GLU A 7 -14.53 7.65 -16.50
C GLU A 7 -13.30 6.84 -16.09
N ASN A 8 -12.30 6.76 -16.98
CA ASN A 8 -11.02 6.12 -16.65
C ASN A 8 -10.31 6.81 -15.47
N TYR A 9 -10.24 8.14 -15.47
CA TYR A 9 -9.61 8.89 -14.37
C TYR A 9 -10.29 8.64 -13.01
N VAL A 10 -11.63 8.61 -12.98
CA VAL A 10 -12.38 8.31 -11.75
C VAL A 10 -12.14 6.86 -11.30
N GLY A 11 -12.06 5.93 -12.25
CA GLY A 11 -11.70 4.54 -11.98
C GLY A 11 -10.30 4.40 -11.38
N ASP A 12 -9.31 5.03 -11.99
CA ASP A 12 -7.92 5.04 -11.53
C ASP A 12 -7.78 5.66 -10.14
N LEU A 13 -8.48 6.79 -9.90
CA LEU A 13 -8.52 7.44 -8.59
C LEU A 13 -9.16 6.53 -7.53
N SER A 14 -10.28 5.87 -7.84
CA SER A 14 -10.94 4.94 -6.93
C SER A 14 -10.03 3.76 -6.59
N ASN A 15 -9.31 3.24 -7.58
CA ASN A 15 -8.35 2.16 -7.37
C ASN A 15 -7.18 2.62 -6.48
N TRP A 16 -6.65 3.81 -6.73
CA TRP A 16 -5.57 4.39 -5.93
C TRP A 16 -5.98 4.55 -4.45
N ILE A 17 -7.19 5.05 -4.18
CA ILE A 17 -7.72 5.16 -2.81
C ILE A 17 -7.84 3.79 -2.12
N LYS A 18 -8.24 2.74 -2.85
CA LYS A 18 -8.32 1.38 -2.30
C LYS A 18 -6.95 0.85 -1.92
N LEU A 19 -5.96 1.05 -2.80
CA LEU A 19 -4.58 0.66 -2.55
C LEU A 19 -3.98 1.41 -1.36
N GLU A 20 -4.23 2.72 -1.26
CA GLU A 20 -3.80 3.55 -0.13
C GLU A 20 -4.33 3.01 1.20
N LYS A 21 -5.64 2.68 1.27
CA LYS A 21 -6.26 2.09 2.46
C LYS A 21 -5.66 0.74 2.82
N ALA A 22 -5.46 -0.14 1.84
CA ALA A 22 -4.86 -1.45 2.08
C ALA A 22 -3.41 -1.34 2.58
N ALA A 23 -2.63 -0.39 2.05
CA ALA A 23 -1.27 -0.13 2.52
C ALA A 23 -1.25 0.42 3.95
N MET A 24 -2.18 1.31 4.32
CA MET A 24 -2.33 1.78 5.71
C MET A 24 -2.65 0.63 6.67
N GLU A 25 -3.54 -0.27 6.29
CA GLU A 25 -3.89 -1.45 7.10
C GLU A 25 -2.69 -2.38 7.26
N LEU A 26 -1.91 -2.61 6.19
CA LEU A 26 -0.68 -3.40 6.24
C LEU A 26 0.36 -2.79 7.19
N ILE A 27 0.55 -1.46 7.13
CA ILE A 27 1.45 -0.73 8.05
C ILE A 27 0.98 -0.90 9.49
N HIS A 28 -0.33 -0.79 9.75
CA HIS A 28 -0.88 -0.98 11.10
C HIS A 28 -0.61 -2.39 11.64
N ILE A 29 -0.91 -3.42 10.87
CA ILE A 29 -0.68 -4.83 11.25
C ILE A 29 0.81 -5.08 11.49
N THR A 30 1.66 -4.62 10.57
CA THR A 30 3.11 -4.78 10.68
C THR A 30 3.66 -4.06 11.90
N GLY A 31 3.19 -2.84 12.17
CA GLY A 31 3.55 -2.07 13.35
C GLY A 31 3.16 -2.77 14.65
N SER A 32 1.94 -3.32 14.74
CA SER A 32 1.50 -4.09 15.90
C SER A 32 2.32 -5.37 16.11
N LEU A 33 2.63 -6.10 15.05
CA LEU A 33 3.49 -7.29 15.15
C LEU A 33 4.88 -6.93 15.67
N TRP A 34 5.47 -5.86 15.14
CA TRP A 34 6.82 -5.44 15.50
C TRP A 34 6.88 -4.90 16.94
N LEU A 35 5.98 -3.99 17.31
CA LEU A 35 5.96 -3.33 18.62
C LEU A 35 5.49 -4.26 19.74
N ASP A 36 4.39 -5.00 19.52
CA ASP A 36 3.72 -5.73 20.61
C ASP A 36 4.23 -7.16 20.76
N LYS A 37 4.78 -7.73 19.68
CA LYS A 37 5.14 -9.15 19.61
C LYS A 37 6.61 -9.40 19.25
N ALA A 38 7.39 -8.35 18.99
CA ALA A 38 8.76 -8.46 18.47
C ALA A 38 8.84 -9.35 17.21
N VAL A 39 7.77 -9.36 16.39
CA VAL A 39 7.70 -10.10 15.13
C VAL A 39 7.91 -9.15 13.98
N GLU A 40 8.90 -9.46 13.14
CA GLU A 40 9.20 -8.67 11.95
C GLU A 40 8.60 -9.33 10.69
N LEU A 41 7.88 -8.53 9.90
CA LEU A 41 7.34 -8.99 8.62
C LEU A 41 8.23 -8.53 7.45
N VAL A 42 8.62 -9.49 6.62
CA VAL A 42 9.44 -9.28 5.43
C VAL A 42 8.68 -9.79 4.20
N MET A 43 8.49 -8.93 3.19
CA MET A 43 7.92 -9.31 1.89
C MET A 43 8.85 -8.86 0.76
N PHE A 44 8.95 -9.66 -0.30
CA PHE A 44 9.83 -9.37 -1.45
C PHE A 44 11.29 -9.05 -1.05
N ARG A 45 11.78 -9.71 0.01
CA ARG A 45 13.09 -9.47 0.63
C ARG A 45 13.27 -8.04 1.17
N LYS A 46 12.17 -7.35 1.51
CA LYS A 46 12.15 -6.02 2.12
C LYS A 46 11.39 -6.06 3.44
N GLN A 47 11.95 -5.43 4.47
CA GLN A 47 11.29 -5.23 5.75
C GLN A 47 10.14 -4.23 5.57
N LEU A 48 8.99 -4.53 6.17
CA LEU A 48 7.79 -3.70 6.05
C LEU A 48 7.60 -2.72 7.21
N VAL A 49 8.41 -2.82 8.27
CA VAL A 49 8.43 -1.86 9.37
C VAL A 49 9.07 -0.53 8.94
N ASP A 50 8.60 0.58 9.53
CA ASP A 50 9.09 1.94 9.27
C ASP A 50 9.03 2.34 7.80
N ARG A 51 7.89 2.03 7.15
CA ARG A 51 7.61 2.39 5.76
C ARG A 51 6.36 3.24 5.67
N SER A 52 6.43 4.27 4.85
CA SER A 52 5.28 5.07 4.44
C SER A 52 4.38 4.30 3.48
N VAL A 53 3.13 4.73 3.35
CA VAL A 53 2.16 4.16 2.39
C VAL A 53 2.73 4.16 0.97
N SER A 54 3.36 5.25 0.55
CA SER A 54 3.98 5.37 -0.78
C SER A 54 5.09 4.35 -1.01
N GLU A 55 5.95 4.10 -0.01
CA GLU A 55 6.99 3.07 -0.11
C GLU A 55 6.39 1.67 -0.22
N ILE A 56 5.38 1.36 0.59
CA ILE A 56 4.67 0.08 0.54
C ILE A 56 4.06 -0.13 -0.85
N LEU A 57 3.35 0.86 -1.39
CA LEU A 57 2.78 0.77 -2.73
C LEU A 57 3.87 0.58 -3.80
N ASN A 58 4.97 1.32 -3.69
CA ASN A 58 6.09 1.23 -4.65
C ASN A 58 6.79 -0.14 -4.62
N ILE A 59 6.86 -0.79 -3.46
CA ILE A 59 7.39 -2.17 -3.34
C ILE A 59 6.50 -3.13 -4.15
N HIS A 60 5.18 -2.98 -4.07
CA HIS A 60 4.23 -3.91 -4.72
C HIS A 60 4.01 -3.59 -6.21
N HIS A 61 4.23 -2.35 -6.63
CA HIS A 61 4.07 -1.95 -8.02
C HIS A 61 5.27 -2.33 -8.91
N ASN A 62 6.47 -2.42 -8.32
CA ASN A 62 7.73 -2.67 -9.06
C ASN A 62 8.33 -4.06 -8.80
N THR A 63 7.57 -5.00 -8.25
CA THR A 63 7.99 -6.41 -8.10
C THR A 63 7.23 -7.27 -9.09
#